data_AF-A0A9D8F7Y9-F1
#
_entry.id   AF-A0A9D8F7Y9-F1
#
_cell.length_a   1.000
_cell.length_b   1.000
_cell.length_c   1.000
_cell.angle_alpha   90.00
_cell.angle_beta   90.00
_cell.angle_gamma   90.00
#
_symmetry.space_group_name_H-M   'P 1'
#
loop_
_entity.id
_entity.type
_entity.pdbx_description
1 polymer ?
#
loop_
_entity_poly.entity_id
_entity_poly.type
_entity_poly.pdbx_seq_one_letter_code
_entity_poly.pdbx_strand_id
1 'polypeptide(L)' 'MTPEAQQEVRRLVEAHEHMLLMCRACAETTRDLAWEVKRGSMPSAASLTATLAEVERVLADLGQVEIAIAEMKAALW' A
#
# COMPACT_ATOMS: atom_id res chain seq x y z
N MET A 1 13.67 -22.62 -14.39
CA MET A 1 12.86 -22.58 -13.16
C MET A 1 11.98 -23.81 -13.15
N THR A 2 11.87 -24.52 -12.03
CA THR A 2 11.01 -25.72 -11.96
C THR A 2 9.54 -25.32 -11.80
N PRO A 3 8.57 -26.17 -12.20
CA PRO A 3 7.15 -25.90 -12.03
C PRO A 3 6.76 -25.59 -10.57
N GLU A 4 7.37 -26.28 -9.61
CA GLU A 4 7.14 -26.09 -8.18
C GLU A 4 7.65 -24.72 -7.71
N ALA A 5 8.83 -24.30 -8.18
CA ALA A 5 9.36 -22.97 -7.88
C ALA A 5 8.49 -21.87 -8.48
N GLN A 6 7.97 -22.07 -9.69
CA GLN A 6 7.07 -21.12 -10.34
C GLN A 6 5.72 -21.03 -9.60
N GLN A 7 5.23 -22.13 -9.04
CA GLN A 7 3.99 -22.14 -8.26
C GLN A 7 4.16 -21.47 -6.90
N GLU A 8 5.30 -21.65 -6.24
CA GLU A 8 5.59 -20.97 -4.98
C GLU A 8 5.75 -19.46 -5.16
N VAL A 9 6.42 -19.03 -6.23
CA VAL A 9 6.51 -17.60 -6.58
C VAL A 9 5.11 -17.00 -6.81
N ARG A 10 4.20 -17.71 -7.49
CA ARG A 10 2.82 -17.24 -7.68
C ARG A 10 2.07 -17.04 -6.36
N ARG A 11 2.17 -17.99 -5.43
CA ARG A 11 1.55 -17.84 -4.10
C ARG A 11 2.09 -16.65 -3.33
N LEU A 12 3.41 -16.42 -3.40
CA LEU A 12 4.03 -15.27 -2.75
C LEU A 12 3.52 -13.97 -3.36
N VAL A 13 3.40 -13.88 -4.69
CA VAL A 13 2.85 -12.71 -5.38
C VAL A 13 1.39 -12.46 -4.97
N GLU A 14 0.54 -13.48 -4.96
CA GLU A 14 -0.87 -13.37 -4.53
C GLU A 14 -1.00 -12.91 -3.07
N ALA A 15 -0.14 -13.44 -2.18
CA ALA A 15 -0.11 -13.01 -0.78
C ALA A 15 0.30 -11.53 -0.63
N HIS A 16 1.27 -11.06 -1.44
CA HIS A 16 1.66 -9.66 -1.45
C HIS A 16 0.58 -8.76 -2.04
N GLU A 17 -0.10 -9.17 -3.12
CA GLU A 17 -1.26 -8.43 -3.67
C GLU A 17 -2.34 -8.24 -2.58
N HIS A 18 -2.64 -9.28 -1.80
CA HIS A 18 -3.59 -9.17 -0.68
C HIS A 18 -3.10 -8.23 0.43
N MET A 19 -1.80 -8.29 0.77
CA MET A 19 -1.21 -7.40 1.77
C MET A 19 -1.31 -5.92 1.34
N LEU A 20 -1.08 -5.62 0.06
CA LEU A 20 -1.17 -4.26 -0.48
C LEU A 20 -2.59 -3.68 -0.33
N LEU A 21 -3.62 -4.50 -0.60
CA LEU A 21 -5.02 -4.10 -0.41
C LEU A 21 -5.31 -3.73 1.05
N MET A 22 -4.79 -4.52 1.99
CA MET A 22 -4.93 -4.23 3.42
C MET A 22 -4.21 -2.94 3.82
N CYS A 23 -2.97 -2.74 3.36
CA CYS A 23 -2.20 -1.53 3.63
C CYS A 23 -2.91 -0.27 3.11
N ARG A 24 -3.48 -0.35 1.89
CA ARG A 24 -4.28 0.73 1.30
C ARG A 24 -5.50 1.06 2.16
N ALA A 25 -6.26 0.06 2.57
CA ALA A 25 -7.44 0.26 3.43
C ALA A 25 -7.08 0.87 4.79
N CYS A 26 -5.96 0.46 5.39
CA CYS A 26 -5.45 1.05 6.63
C CYS A 26 -5.06 2.53 6.46
N ALA A 27 -4.40 2.86 5.35
CA ALA A 27 -4.01 4.24 5.04
C ALA A 27 -5.22 5.15 4.80
N GLU A 28 -6.21 4.68 4.04
CA GLU A 28 -7.46 5.40 3.79
C GLU A 28 -8.24 5.65 5.09
N THR A 29 -8.39 4.62 5.93
CA THR A 29 -9.06 4.74 7.23
C THR A 29 -8.32 5.72 8.14
N THR A 30 -6.98 5.70 8.13
CA THR A 30 -6.16 6.63 8.93
C THR A 30 -6.32 8.08 8.46
N ARG A 31 -6.35 8.32 7.14
CA ARG A 31 -6.62 9.64 6.56
C ARG A 31 -8.00 10.14 6.99
N ASP A 32 -9.01 9.29 6.88
CA ASP A 32 -10.38 9.64 7.22
C ASP A 32 -10.51 9.93 8.72
N LEU A 33 -9.90 9.12 9.59
CA LEU A 33 -9.83 9.37 11.03
C LEU A 33 -9.11 10.69 11.35
N ALA A 34 -8.00 11.00 10.67
CA ALA A 34 -7.31 12.29 10.84
C ALA A 34 -8.22 13.48 10.46
N TRP A 35 -9.09 13.32 9.46
CA TRP A 35 -10.13 14.29 9.12
C TRP A 35 -11.22 14.39 10.20
N GLU A 36 -11.60 13.28 10.83
CA GLU A 36 -12.59 13.28 11.91
C GLU A 36 -12.07 13.91 13.20
N VAL A 37 -10.80 13.68 13.54
CA VAL A 37 -10.15 14.30 14.72
C VAL A 37 -10.18 15.84 14.58
N LYS A 38 -10.13 16.38 13.37
CA LYS A 38 -10.36 17.82 13.08
C LYS A 38 -11.73 18.33 13.57
N ARG A 39 -12.73 17.45 13.72
CA ARG A 39 -14.10 17.77 14.19
C ARG A 39 -14.27 17.68 15.71
N GLY A 40 -13.34 17.06 16.44
CA GLY A 40 -13.50 16.77 17.89
C GLY A 40 -12.43 17.38 18.80
N SER A 41 -11.16 17.44 18.39
CA SER A 41 -10.07 18.22 19.02
C SER A 41 -8.85 18.17 18.09
N MET A 42 -8.33 19.31 17.64
CA MET A 42 -7.36 19.36 16.54
C MET A 42 -5.94 18.89 16.93
N PRO A 43 -5.33 17.92 16.22
CA PRO A 43 -3.87 17.78 16.19
C PRO A 43 -3.26 19.07 15.64
N SER A 44 -2.01 19.34 15.99
CA SER A 44 -1.32 20.52 15.45
C SER A 44 -1.32 20.46 13.91
N ALA A 45 -1.41 21.62 13.26
CA ALA A 45 -1.36 21.71 11.81
C ALA A 45 -0.10 21.01 11.24
N ALA A 46 1.03 21.12 11.95
CA ALA A 46 2.27 20.43 11.59
C ALA A 46 2.14 18.90 11.62
N SER A 47 1.48 18.34 12.63
CA SER A 47 1.23 16.90 12.71
C SER A 47 0.35 16.42 11.57
N LEU A 48 -0.70 17.18 11.22
CA LEU A 48 -1.58 16.84 10.10
C LEU A 48 -0.83 16.90 8.75
N THR A 49 -0.03 17.93 8.52
CA THR A 49 0.80 18.05 7.31
C THR A 49 1.80 16.90 7.21
N ALA A 50 2.44 16.51 8.30
CA ALA A 50 3.37 15.38 8.32
C ALA A 50 2.65 14.06 7.98
N THR A 51 1.46 13.82 8.55
CA THR A 51 0.67 12.62 8.23
C THR A 51 0.25 12.59 6.77
N LEU A 52 -0.16 13.72 6.19
CA LEU A 52 -0.53 13.78 4.77
C LEU A 52 0.66 13.48 3.85
N ALA A 53 1.83 14.07 4.13
CA ALA A 53 3.05 13.79 3.37
C ALA A 53 3.46 12.32 3.46
N GLU A 54 3.28 11.70 4.62
CA GLU A 54 3.54 10.27 4.82
C GLU A 54 2.62 9.41 3.96
N VAL A 55 1.32 9.73 3.95
CA VAL A 55 0.32 8.99 3.17
C VAL A 55 0.61 9.11 1.67
N GLU A 56 0.95 10.30 1.18
CA GLU A 56 1.31 10.50 -0.24
C GLU A 56 2.54 9.69 -0.64
N ARG A 57 3.56 9.63 0.23
CA ARG A 57 4.75 8.82 0.00
C ARG A 57 4.43 7.33 -0.06
N VAL A 58 3.64 6.82 0.90
CA VAL A 58 3.22 5.41 0.91
C VAL A 58 2.42 5.08 -0.36
N LEU A 59 1.53 5.95 -0.81
CA LEU A 59 0.77 5.73 -2.05
C LEU A 59 1.68 5.69 -3.29
N ALA A 60 2.71 6.52 -3.34
CA ALA A 60 3.70 6.48 -4.42
C ALA A 60 4.50 5.16 -4.41
N ASP A 61 4.95 4.72 -3.23
CA ASP A 61 5.68 3.47 -3.05
C ASP A 61 4.82 2.26 -3.47
N LEU A 62 3.53 2.24 -3.06
CA LEU A 62 2.58 1.21 -3.48
C LEU A 62 2.40 1.17 -5.00
N GLY A 63 2.34 2.32 -5.67
CA GLY A 63 2.27 2.40 -7.13
C GLY A 63 3.51 1.82 -7.82
N GLN A 64 4.71 2.02 -7.26
CA GLN A 64 5.93 1.38 -7.79
C GLN A 64 5.90 -0.14 -7.64
N VAL A 65 5.37 -0.64 -6.52
CA VAL A 65 5.22 -2.09 -6.30
C VAL A 65 4.20 -2.69 -7.26
N GLU A 66 3.08 -2.01 -7.53
CA GLU A 66 2.08 -2.46 -8.51
C GLU A 66 2.69 -2.61 -9.92
N ILE A 67 3.54 -1.66 -10.34
CA ILE A 67 4.28 -1.73 -11.60
C ILE A 67 5.22 -2.94 -11.61
N ALA A 68 6.03 -3.09 -10.57
CA ALA A 68 6.98 -4.21 -10.48
C ALA A 68 6.28 -5.58 -10.53
N ILE A 69 5.12 -5.72 -9.87
CA ILE A 69 4.30 -6.95 -9.94
C ILE A 69 3.81 -7.19 -11.37
N ALA A 70 3.32 -6.15 -12.06
CA ALA A 70 2.86 -6.28 -13.44
C ALA A 70 3.99 -6.74 -14.38
N GLU A 71 5.19 -6.18 -14.22
CA GLU A 71 6.39 -6.57 -14.98
C GLU A 71 6.80 -8.02 -14.68
N MET A 72 6.81 -8.42 -13.41
CA MET A 72 7.09 -9.81 -13.01
C MET A 72 6.09 -10.79 -13.62
N LYS A 73 4.78 -10.45 -13.60
CA LYS A 73 3.74 -11.29 -14.21
C LYS A 73 3.93 -11.42 -15.72
N ALA A 74 4.28 -10.34 -16.39
CA ALA A 74 4.56 -10.35 -17.84
C ALA A 74 5.81 -11.16 -18.20
N ALA A 75 6.81 -11.24 -17.32
CA ALA A 75 8.02 -12.03 -17.54
C ALA A 75 7.88 -13.53 -17.20
N LEU A 76 6.87 -13.89 -16.39
CA LEU A 76 6.62 -15.26 -15.94
C LEU A 76 5.69 -16.05 -16.88
N TRP A 77 5.02 -15.38 -17.81
CA TRP A 77 4.10 -15.93 -18.83
C TRP A 77 4.64 -15.66 -20.24
#